data_AF-A0ABD3H4K4-F1
#
_entry.id   AF-A0ABD3H4K4-F1
#
_cell.length_a   1.000
_cell.length_b   1.000
_cell.length_c   1.000
_cell.angle_alpha   90.00
_cell.angle_beta   90.00
_cell.angle_gamma   90.00
#
_symmetry.space_group_name_H-M   'P 1'
#
loop_
_entity.id
_entity.type
_entity.pdbx_description
1 polymer ?
#
loop_
_entity_poly.entity_id
_entity_poly.type
_entity_poly.pdbx_seq_one_letter_code
_entity_poly.pdbx_strand_id
1 'polypeptide(L)'
;MICRSRSFCHSMLAMWRAKHKWFRHDETELAPSFPIKDWWDGSKAKEISWFWDSDISWELPVICMACLEVYQAFPVKCQELLANFDLPSKRYNFICKSCGMLVSSEATYAQGDPRNISLLAHWDGFQSASTVFRSTWTVETKILSAGSNSQLPPMPVLFIPNTKGDTSSKSEALNACLCPFIAELIDLYVKGVEVEYNYPPELIGERELRKTFNLRVILVLFTGDHPAQCKFGGFTTSGYSSCRRCKMVSNLHHGPNARPGGVLVYDSNRVQYRHPPERKTVAELRQAVNDLNACTTTAARKQVSQRTGVTGDSQVWKLYDLYGFDPSQDLTYDAMHVLALSMFKKYTELLKRDAERTSAGRDALVAGLAEVTRKKPKCLKGRWPKDPLSRLGYFKAEKYTNFIIYCVPHILYEIGYEQGSVLYDLGRLVYEIARYFYIYSSPVRTKWKFPFFFGKFPWKLEISIQTKIRHTFPSPVI
;
A
#
# COMPACT_ATOMS: atom_id res chain seq x y z
N MET A 1 -6.21 30.02 -6.92
CA MET A 1 -7.46 29.53 -6.28
C MET A 1 -7.48 28.01 -6.30
N ILE A 2 -7.63 27.38 -5.14
CA ILE A 2 -7.84 25.93 -5.05
C ILE A 2 -9.33 25.62 -5.17
N CYS A 3 -9.66 24.44 -5.72
CA CYS A 3 -11.02 23.90 -5.86
C CYS A 3 -11.91 24.59 -6.91
N ARG A 4 -12.43 23.82 -7.89
CA ARG A 4 -13.23 24.37 -9.02
C ARG A 4 -14.73 24.50 -8.77
N SER A 5 -15.26 23.93 -7.69
CA SER A 5 -16.71 23.94 -7.39
C SER A 5 -16.99 23.90 -5.89
N ARG A 6 -18.13 24.43 -5.45
CA ARG A 6 -18.55 24.36 -4.04
C ARG A 6 -18.52 22.93 -3.49
N SER A 7 -18.90 21.95 -4.30
CA SER A 7 -18.87 20.53 -3.93
C SER A 7 -17.45 20.00 -3.71
N PHE A 8 -16.49 20.36 -4.57
CA PHE A 8 -15.09 19.99 -4.38
C PHE A 8 -14.53 20.60 -3.09
N CYS A 9 -14.83 21.88 -2.85
CA CYS A 9 -14.37 22.63 -1.67
C CYS A 9 -14.94 22.00 -0.39
N HIS A 10 -16.22 21.66 -0.43
CA HIS A 10 -16.84 20.91 0.64
C HIS A 10 -16.17 19.53 0.83
N SER A 11 -15.91 18.78 -0.25
CA SER A 11 -15.27 17.46 -0.16
C SER A 11 -13.87 17.47 0.43
N MET A 12 -13.05 18.48 0.13
CA MET A 12 -11.69 18.63 0.65
C MET A 12 -11.62 18.78 2.18
N LEU A 13 -12.71 19.21 2.81
CA LEU A 13 -12.83 19.36 4.27
C LEU A 13 -13.59 18.19 4.93
N ALA A 14 -13.85 17.10 4.20
CA ALA A 14 -14.60 15.97 4.73
C ALA A 14 -13.91 15.34 5.95
N MET A 15 -12.58 15.17 5.90
CA MET A 15 -11.80 14.66 7.02
C MET A 15 -11.91 15.56 8.26
N TRP A 16 -11.80 16.88 8.07
CA TRP A 16 -11.91 17.85 9.17
C TRP A 16 -13.30 17.82 9.83
N ARG A 17 -14.37 17.67 9.06
CA ARG A 17 -15.72 17.51 9.64
C ARG A 17 -15.87 16.20 10.43
N ALA A 18 -15.07 15.19 10.10
CA ALA A 18 -14.98 13.94 10.82
C ALA A 18 -13.93 13.95 11.96
N LYS A 19 -13.35 15.12 12.31
CA LYS A 19 -12.27 15.24 13.31
C LYS A 19 -12.58 14.59 14.65
N HIS A 20 -13.83 14.64 15.10
CA HIS A 20 -14.27 13.98 16.35
C HIS A 20 -13.94 12.48 16.42
N LYS A 21 -13.63 11.81 15.31
CA LYS A 21 -13.24 10.39 15.28
C LYS A 21 -11.74 10.13 15.48
N TRP A 22 -10.89 11.12 15.23
CA TRP A 22 -9.43 10.93 15.15
C TRP A 22 -8.60 12.04 15.79
N PHE A 23 -9.21 13.18 16.09
CA PHE A 23 -8.55 14.39 16.57
C PHE A 23 -8.48 14.41 18.09
N ARG A 24 -7.28 14.65 18.64
CA ARG A 24 -7.00 14.81 20.08
C ARG A 24 -7.63 13.73 20.99
N HIS A 25 -7.71 12.49 20.50
CA HIS A 25 -8.04 11.36 21.36
C HIS A 25 -6.82 10.97 22.20
N ASP A 26 -7.09 10.51 23.42
CA ASP A 26 -6.08 10.15 24.40
C ASP A 26 -5.10 9.13 23.81
N GLU A 27 -3.80 9.21 24.14
CA GLU A 27 -2.75 8.33 23.56
C GLU A 27 -3.03 6.83 23.82
N THR A 28 -3.86 6.53 24.83
CA THR A 28 -4.33 5.19 25.18
C THR A 28 -5.36 4.62 24.18
N GLU A 29 -5.97 5.46 23.34
CA GLU A 29 -6.96 5.09 22.31
C GLU A 29 -6.40 5.11 20.89
N LEU A 30 -5.18 4.61 20.67
CA LEU A 30 -4.62 4.39 19.33
C LEU A 30 -5.36 3.31 18.51
N ALA A 31 -6.34 2.63 19.12
CA ALA A 31 -7.15 1.64 18.42
C ALA A 31 -7.97 2.28 17.27
N PRO A 32 -8.11 1.57 16.12
CA PRO A 32 -8.99 2.01 15.04
C PRO A 32 -10.43 2.15 15.52
N SER A 33 -11.13 3.16 15.02
CA SER A 33 -12.56 3.31 15.24
C SER A 33 -13.30 2.29 14.37
N PHE A 34 -13.88 1.26 14.99
CA PHE A 34 -14.67 0.26 14.27
C PHE A 34 -16.14 0.69 14.16
N PRO A 35 -16.78 0.48 12.98
CA PRO A 35 -16.21 -0.04 11.74
C PRO A 35 -15.42 1.03 10.95
N ILE A 36 -14.32 0.60 10.32
CA ILE A 36 -13.50 1.45 9.43
C ILE A 36 -14.28 1.68 8.13
N LYS A 37 -14.65 2.94 7.85
CA LYS A 37 -15.35 3.37 6.63
C LYS A 37 -14.47 4.24 5.75
N ASP A 38 -13.65 5.08 6.36
CA ASP A 38 -12.68 5.97 5.73
C ASP A 38 -11.29 5.75 6.36
N TRP A 39 -10.24 6.22 5.68
CA TRP A 39 -8.88 6.04 6.19
C TRP A 39 -8.63 6.75 7.52
N TRP A 40 -9.34 7.84 7.81
CA TRP A 40 -9.27 8.54 9.10
C TRP A 40 -9.99 7.84 10.24
N ASP A 41 -10.68 6.72 9.99
CA ASP A 41 -11.12 5.82 11.06
C ASP A 41 -9.96 4.91 11.55
N GLY A 42 -8.82 4.90 10.85
CA GLY A 42 -7.60 4.17 11.22
C GLY A 42 -6.66 4.95 12.15
N SER A 43 -5.68 4.25 12.72
CA SER A 43 -4.72 4.83 13.68
C SER A 43 -3.79 5.88 13.07
N LYS A 44 -3.43 5.75 11.78
CA LYS A 44 -2.49 6.66 11.12
C LYS A 44 -2.98 8.11 11.12
N ALA A 45 -4.28 8.36 10.89
CA ALA A 45 -4.82 9.73 10.93
C ALA A 45 -4.68 10.39 12.31
N LYS A 46 -4.75 9.60 13.39
CA LYS A 46 -4.50 10.08 14.75
C LYS A 46 -3.03 10.47 14.93
N GLU A 47 -2.11 9.61 14.49
CA GLU A 47 -0.65 9.82 14.56
C GLU A 47 -0.19 11.11 13.89
N ILE A 48 -0.77 11.45 12.73
CA ILE A 48 -0.41 12.66 11.97
C ILE A 48 -1.43 13.80 12.13
N SER A 49 -2.28 13.76 13.17
CA SER A 49 -3.33 14.76 13.39
C SER A 49 -2.80 16.20 13.53
N TRP A 50 -1.56 16.34 14.03
CA TRP A 50 -0.83 17.62 14.13
C TRP A 50 -0.78 18.39 12.80
N PHE A 51 -0.80 17.71 11.66
CA PHE A 51 -0.70 18.34 10.35
C PHE A 51 -1.93 19.18 9.99
N TRP A 52 -3.08 18.91 10.62
CA TRP A 52 -4.34 19.63 10.40
C TRP A 52 -4.81 20.45 11.60
N ASP A 53 -4.18 20.26 12.76
CA ASP A 53 -4.54 20.97 13.97
C ASP A 53 -3.99 22.41 13.94
N SER A 54 -4.88 23.39 13.82
CA SER A 54 -4.51 24.81 13.82
C SER A 54 -3.86 25.29 15.11
N ASP A 55 -4.01 24.57 16.22
CA ASP A 55 -3.40 24.96 17.49
C ASP A 55 -2.00 24.34 17.66
N ILE A 56 -1.61 23.44 16.76
CA ILE A 56 -0.30 22.79 16.78
C ILE A 56 0.62 23.50 15.77
N SER A 57 1.83 23.80 16.24
CA SER A 57 2.93 24.21 15.38
C SER A 57 4.09 23.22 15.52
N TRP A 58 4.84 23.06 14.45
CA TRP A 58 6.03 22.21 14.41
C TRP A 58 7.16 22.91 13.68
N GLU A 59 8.39 22.53 14.02
CA GLU A 59 9.57 23.01 13.34
C GLU A 59 9.73 22.29 12.00
N LEU A 60 9.97 23.06 10.95
CA LEU A 60 10.23 22.53 9.62
C LEU A 60 11.65 21.96 9.55
N PRO A 61 11.86 20.87 8.79
CA PRO A 61 13.18 20.28 8.61
C PRO A 61 14.12 21.23 7.86
N VAL A 62 15.42 21.07 8.10
CA VAL A 62 16.46 21.83 7.39
C VAL A 62 16.79 21.10 6.10
N ILE A 63 16.74 21.82 4.97
CA ILE A 63 17.00 21.26 3.64
C ILE A 63 18.33 21.78 3.12
N CYS A 64 19.19 20.87 2.65
CA CYS A 64 20.35 21.29 1.88
C CYS A 64 19.90 21.77 0.49
N MET A 65 20.07 23.06 0.20
CA MET A 65 19.66 23.65 -1.08
C MET A 65 20.43 23.11 -2.30
N ALA A 66 21.58 22.47 -2.09
CA ALA A 66 22.40 21.93 -3.17
C ALA A 66 21.97 20.51 -3.61
N CYS A 67 21.62 19.62 -2.67
CA CYS A 67 21.29 18.22 -2.98
C CYS A 67 19.91 17.75 -2.47
N LEU A 68 19.13 18.65 -1.86
CA LEU A 68 17.83 18.36 -1.25
C LEU A 68 17.91 17.25 -0.19
N GLU A 69 19.01 17.18 0.54
CA GLU A 69 19.13 16.34 1.73
C GLU A 69 18.27 16.93 2.85
N VAL A 70 17.53 16.07 3.55
CA VAL A 70 16.56 16.49 4.57
C VAL A 70 17.13 16.15 5.95
N TYR A 71 17.23 17.15 6.81
CA TYR A 71 17.63 16.98 8.20
C TYR A 71 16.42 17.18 9.10
N GLN A 72 16.02 16.08 9.77
CA GLN A 72 14.79 16.03 10.56
C GLN A 72 14.82 17.00 11.74
N ALA A 73 13.83 17.88 11.81
CA ALA A 73 13.61 18.81 12.93
C ALA A 73 12.44 18.41 13.85
N PHE A 74 11.52 17.57 13.35
CA PHE A 74 10.31 17.13 14.06
C PHE A 74 9.91 15.70 13.63
N PRO A 75 9.30 14.87 14.50
CA PRO A 75 9.10 15.05 15.95
C PRO A 75 10.37 14.87 16.78
N VAL A 76 11.45 14.33 16.20
CA VAL A 76 12.74 14.13 16.87
C VAL A 76 13.82 14.81 16.04
N LYS A 77 14.56 15.75 16.64
CA LYS A 77 15.69 16.40 15.96
C LYS A 77 16.83 15.41 15.78
N CYS A 78 17.41 15.37 14.59
CA CYS A 78 18.61 14.57 14.37
C CYS A 78 19.81 15.16 15.13
N GLN A 79 20.79 14.30 15.46
CA GLN A 79 21.92 14.67 16.30
C GLN A 79 22.75 15.81 15.69
N GLU A 80 22.83 15.88 14.36
CA GLU A 80 23.51 16.95 13.64
C GLU A 80 22.87 18.31 13.89
N LEU A 81 21.55 18.42 13.86
CA LEU A 81 20.85 19.69 14.13
C LEU A 81 21.02 20.09 15.60
N LEU A 82 20.94 19.13 16.53
CA LEU A 82 21.13 19.38 17.96
C LEU A 82 22.52 19.93 18.25
N ALA A 83 23.56 19.38 17.63
CA ALA A 83 24.95 19.79 17.86
C ALA A 83 25.33 21.13 17.22
N ASN A 84 24.57 21.59 16.21
CA ASN A 84 24.93 22.75 15.38
C ASN A 84 23.90 23.88 15.42
N PHE A 85 23.05 23.92 16.46
CA PHE A 85 22.12 25.01 16.68
C PHE A 85 22.77 26.13 17.50
N ASP A 86 22.91 27.29 16.89
CA ASP A 86 23.36 28.50 17.57
C ASP A 86 22.17 29.22 18.21
N LEU A 87 22.09 29.16 19.54
CA LEU A 87 20.97 29.69 20.31
C LEU A 87 20.81 31.23 20.15
N PRO A 88 21.87 32.05 20.25
CA PRO A 88 21.81 33.49 19.96
C PRO A 88 21.22 33.84 18.59
N SER A 89 21.68 33.20 17.51
CA SER A 89 21.20 33.52 16.15
C SER A 89 19.94 32.74 15.75
N LYS A 90 19.56 31.70 16.50
CA LYS A 90 18.50 30.73 16.17
C LYS A 90 18.71 30.06 14.81
N ARG A 91 19.98 29.75 14.48
CA ARG A 91 20.37 29.17 13.19
C ARG A 91 21.07 27.83 13.35
N TYR A 92 20.85 26.99 12.35
CA TYR A 92 21.59 25.77 12.09
C TYR A 92 22.76 26.07 11.17
N ASN A 93 23.98 25.72 11.56
CA ASN A 93 25.18 25.91 10.75
C ASN A 93 26.03 24.64 10.73
N PHE A 94 26.03 23.89 9.62
CA PHE A 94 26.78 22.63 9.52
C PHE A 94 27.15 22.30 8.07
N ILE A 95 28.06 21.35 7.88
CA ILE A 95 28.42 20.82 6.56
C ILE A 95 27.50 19.68 6.19
N CYS A 96 26.82 19.78 5.04
CA CYS A 96 25.97 18.71 4.53
C CYS A 96 26.79 17.43 4.30
N LYS A 97 26.45 16.35 4.99
CA LYS A 97 27.13 15.05 4.85
C LYS A 97 26.99 14.41 3.47
N SER A 98 25.96 14.81 2.72
CA SER A 98 25.65 14.27 1.38
C SER A 98 26.47 14.95 0.27
N CYS A 99 26.56 16.29 0.26
CA CYS A 99 27.24 17.03 -0.81
C CYS A 99 28.43 17.90 -0.37
N GLY A 100 28.72 18.00 0.93
CA GLY A 100 29.82 18.81 1.47
C GLY A 100 29.56 20.33 1.50
N MET A 101 28.39 20.80 1.07
CA MET A 101 28.05 22.22 1.09
C MET A 101 27.74 22.71 2.51
N LEU A 102 28.17 23.93 2.83
CA LEU A 102 27.77 24.62 4.05
C LEU A 102 26.27 24.90 4.02
N VAL A 103 25.57 24.42 5.04
CA VAL A 103 24.15 24.69 5.28
C VAL A 103 24.05 25.71 6.41
N SER A 104 23.43 26.85 6.11
CA SER A 104 23.04 27.86 7.10
C SER A 104 21.56 28.15 6.97
N SER A 105 20.76 27.81 7.97
CA SER A 105 19.31 28.00 7.94
C SER A 105 18.79 28.46 9.29
N GLU A 106 17.78 29.33 9.29
CA GLU A 106 17.01 29.65 10.48
C GLU A 106 16.05 28.52 10.84
N ALA A 107 15.75 28.36 12.13
CA ALA A 107 14.66 27.52 12.57
C ALA A 107 13.33 28.14 12.12
N THR A 108 12.63 27.45 11.21
CA THR A 108 11.33 27.90 10.69
C THR A 108 10.24 26.96 11.17
N TYR A 109 9.02 27.48 11.31
CA TYR A 109 7.90 26.74 11.88
C TYR A 109 6.71 26.78 10.92
N ALA A 110 5.95 25.69 10.95
CA ALA A 110 4.66 25.60 10.28
C ALA A 110 3.56 25.41 11.32
N GLN A 111 2.36 25.87 10.99
CA GLN A 111 1.14 25.67 11.76
C GLN A 111 0.24 24.69 11.00
N GLY A 112 -0.48 23.84 11.74
CA GLY A 112 -1.44 22.93 11.14
C GLY A 112 -2.58 23.70 10.47
N ASP A 113 -3.15 23.11 9.43
CA ASP A 113 -4.31 23.70 8.77
C ASP A 113 -5.28 22.60 8.33
N PRO A 114 -6.59 22.70 8.66
CA PRO A 114 -7.63 21.78 8.23
C PRO A 114 -7.68 21.48 6.73
N ARG A 115 -7.13 22.38 5.91
CA ARG A 115 -7.11 22.31 4.45
C ARG A 115 -5.85 21.66 3.88
N ASN A 116 -4.86 21.35 4.72
CA ASN A 116 -3.67 20.62 4.28
C ASN A 116 -4.04 19.26 3.66
N ILE A 117 -3.26 18.85 2.66
CA ILE A 117 -3.59 17.67 1.84
C ILE A 117 -2.75 16.47 2.26
N SER A 118 -3.42 15.38 2.62
CA SER A 118 -2.81 14.05 2.64
C SER A 118 -3.04 13.33 1.31
N LEU A 119 -1.99 12.68 0.83
CA LEU A 119 -2.02 11.84 -0.37
C LEU A 119 -1.87 10.36 -0.01
N LEU A 120 -2.57 9.54 -0.79
CA LEU A 120 -2.32 8.12 -0.98
C LEU A 120 -1.72 7.96 -2.36
N ALA A 121 -0.47 7.49 -2.45
CA ALA A 121 0.09 7.05 -3.71
C ALA A 121 -0.28 5.57 -3.96
N HIS A 122 -0.52 5.25 -5.22
CA HIS A 122 -0.72 3.90 -5.69
C HIS A 122 0.19 3.65 -6.89
N TRP A 123 0.92 2.55 -6.85
CA TRP A 123 1.71 2.08 -7.96
C TRP A 123 0.90 1.06 -8.76
N ASP A 124 0.61 1.41 -10.02
CA ASP A 124 0.01 0.48 -10.98
C ASP A 124 0.98 0.19 -12.13
N GLY A 125 1.10 -1.09 -12.47
CA GLY A 125 1.89 -1.58 -13.59
C GLY A 125 0.99 -2.03 -14.72
N PHE A 126 1.16 -1.45 -15.92
CA PHE A 126 0.40 -1.86 -17.09
C PHE A 126 1.29 -2.15 -18.30
N GLN A 127 0.83 -3.04 -19.17
CA GLN A 127 1.43 -3.21 -20.48
C GLN A 127 0.82 -2.16 -21.41
N SER A 128 1.65 -1.24 -21.90
CA SER A 128 1.21 -0.15 -22.79
C SER A 128 0.95 -0.63 -24.22
N ALA A 129 1.44 -1.81 -24.62
CA ALA A 129 1.20 -2.42 -25.93
C ALA A 129 1.09 -3.95 -25.85
N SER A 130 0.26 -4.54 -26.71
CA SER A 130 0.02 -5.99 -26.79
C SER A 130 1.16 -6.80 -27.44
N THR A 131 2.13 -6.13 -28.06
CA THR A 131 3.15 -6.75 -28.92
C THR A 131 4.58 -6.58 -28.42
N VAL A 132 4.80 -6.00 -27.24
CA VAL A 132 6.16 -5.86 -26.70
C VAL A 132 6.15 -6.05 -25.19
N PHE A 133 7.11 -6.81 -24.64
CA PHE A 133 7.37 -7.00 -23.21
C PHE A 133 7.82 -5.70 -22.49
N ARG A 134 7.21 -4.55 -22.80
CA ARG A 134 7.47 -3.25 -22.18
C ARG A 134 6.31 -2.95 -21.24
N SER A 135 6.44 -3.33 -19.97
CA SER A 135 5.51 -2.90 -18.92
C SER A 135 5.84 -1.47 -18.53
N THR A 136 4.92 -0.52 -18.73
CA THR A 136 5.03 0.86 -18.24
C THR A 136 4.44 0.94 -16.83
N TRP A 137 4.97 1.81 -15.97
CA TRP A 137 4.44 1.98 -14.61
C TRP A 137 3.95 3.40 -14.43
N THR A 138 2.92 3.54 -13.58
CA THR A 138 2.38 4.83 -13.15
C THR A 138 2.30 4.88 -11.64
N VAL A 139 2.64 6.03 -11.10
CA VAL A 139 2.25 6.40 -9.74
C VAL A 139 1.06 7.34 -9.85
N GLU A 140 -0.05 6.92 -9.25
CA GLU A 140 -1.26 7.71 -9.13
C GLU A 140 -1.41 8.19 -7.70
N THR A 141 -1.90 9.41 -7.49
CA THR A 141 -2.20 9.92 -6.15
C THR A 141 -3.68 10.15 -5.99
N LYS A 142 -4.18 9.83 -4.80
CA LYS A 142 -5.54 10.16 -4.36
C LYS A 142 -5.44 11.09 -3.16
N ILE A 143 -6.26 12.13 -3.15
CA ILE A 143 -6.41 13.01 -1.99
C ILE A 143 -7.18 12.25 -0.91
N LEU A 144 -6.47 11.90 0.16
CA LEU A 144 -7.04 11.20 1.30
C LEU A 144 -7.90 12.13 2.15
N SER A 145 -7.50 13.38 2.37
CA SER A 145 -8.31 14.34 3.16
C SER A 145 -9.71 14.60 2.57
N ALA A 146 -9.94 14.21 1.32
CA ALA A 146 -11.25 14.23 0.69
C ALA A 146 -12.12 13.01 1.07
N GLY A 147 -13.42 13.24 1.20
CA GLY A 147 -14.45 12.21 1.43
C GLY A 147 -14.27 10.96 0.57
N SER A 148 -14.48 9.73 1.07
CA SER A 148 -14.66 8.55 0.19
C SER A 148 -15.78 8.75 -0.84
N ASN A 149 -16.77 9.57 -0.50
CA ASN A 149 -17.85 10.00 -1.39
C ASN A 149 -17.44 11.07 -2.42
N SER A 150 -16.23 11.61 -2.33
CA SER A 150 -15.72 12.55 -3.31
C SER A 150 -15.40 11.77 -4.59
N GLN A 151 -16.02 12.15 -5.70
CA GLN A 151 -15.77 11.53 -7.01
C GLN A 151 -14.45 12.03 -7.63
N LEU A 152 -13.47 12.36 -6.79
CA LEU A 152 -12.19 12.86 -7.27
C LEU A 152 -11.42 11.69 -7.89
N PRO A 153 -11.11 11.74 -9.19
CA PRO A 153 -10.32 10.70 -9.81
C PRO A 153 -8.91 10.70 -9.21
N PRO A 154 -8.26 9.54 -9.09
CA PRO A 154 -6.82 9.48 -8.89
C PRO A 154 -6.12 10.29 -9.99
N MET A 155 -5.06 11.02 -9.62
CA MET A 155 -4.28 11.82 -10.55
C MET A 155 -2.95 11.12 -10.81
N PRO A 156 -2.63 10.73 -12.07
CA PRO A 156 -1.32 10.21 -12.40
C PRO A 156 -0.29 11.34 -12.22
N VAL A 157 0.70 11.11 -11.37
CA VAL A 157 1.76 12.09 -11.05
C VAL A 157 3.10 11.70 -11.67
N LEU A 158 3.32 10.42 -11.94
CA LEU A 158 4.57 9.94 -12.51
C LEU A 158 4.34 8.83 -13.52
N PHE A 159 5.00 8.94 -14.66
CA PHE A 159 5.12 7.87 -15.65
C PHE A 159 6.56 7.37 -15.65
N ILE A 160 6.76 6.08 -15.37
CA ILE A 160 8.08 5.47 -15.34
C ILE A 160 8.23 4.63 -16.60
N PRO A 161 9.02 5.08 -17.59
CA PRO A 161 9.25 4.32 -18.80
C PRO A 161 10.10 3.09 -18.47
N ASN A 162 9.69 1.92 -18.96
CA ASN A 162 10.50 0.72 -18.86
C ASN A 162 11.49 0.69 -20.01
N THR A 163 12.73 1.04 -19.71
CA THR A 163 13.86 0.77 -20.58
C THR A 163 14.27 -0.69 -20.37
N LYS A 164 14.58 -1.42 -21.45
CA LYS A 164 15.27 -2.73 -21.39
C LYS A 164 16.73 -2.57 -20.90
N GLY A 165 16.96 -1.69 -19.93
CA GLY A 165 18.26 -1.37 -19.36
C GLY A 165 18.63 -2.35 -18.25
N ASP A 166 19.92 -2.63 -18.19
CA ASP A 166 20.55 -3.74 -17.49
C ASP A 166 20.13 -3.97 -16.03
N THR A 167 20.17 -5.23 -15.66
CA THR A 167 19.62 -5.80 -14.41
C THR A 167 20.36 -5.44 -13.12
N SER A 168 21.32 -4.51 -13.15
CA SER A 168 22.10 -4.06 -11.99
C SER A 168 21.81 -2.62 -11.53
N SER A 169 21.24 -1.74 -12.38
CA SER A 169 21.01 -0.30 -12.08
C SER A 169 19.53 0.10 -11.92
N LYS A 170 18.63 -0.87 -11.79
CA LYS A 170 17.18 -0.62 -11.70
C LYS A 170 16.75 0.25 -10.51
N SER A 171 17.48 0.21 -9.40
CA SER A 171 17.22 1.08 -8.24
C SER A 171 17.59 2.53 -8.53
N GLU A 172 18.69 2.76 -9.25
CA GLU A 172 19.17 4.12 -9.58
C GLU A 172 18.29 4.79 -10.61
N ALA A 173 17.88 4.05 -11.66
CA ALA A 173 16.95 4.55 -12.67
C ALA A 173 15.57 4.87 -12.06
N LEU A 174 15.09 4.04 -11.13
CA LEU A 174 13.87 4.31 -10.39
C LEU A 174 14.03 5.54 -9.49
N ASN A 175 15.13 5.63 -8.74
CA ASN A 175 15.42 6.80 -7.91
C ASN A 175 15.47 8.09 -8.74
N ALA A 176 16.05 8.07 -9.94
CA ALA A 176 16.05 9.22 -10.84
C ALA A 176 14.61 9.63 -11.24
N CYS A 177 13.72 8.66 -11.47
CA CYS A 177 12.32 8.94 -11.78
C CYS A 177 11.53 9.42 -10.54
N LEU A 178 11.86 8.92 -9.35
CA LEU A 178 11.21 9.32 -8.10
C LEU A 178 11.68 10.69 -7.60
N CYS A 179 12.92 11.07 -7.92
CA CYS A 179 13.54 12.33 -7.49
C CYS A 179 12.64 13.56 -7.70
N PRO A 180 12.07 13.85 -8.90
CA PRO A 180 11.21 15.01 -9.09
C PRO A 180 9.94 14.96 -8.22
N PHE A 181 9.31 13.78 -8.08
CA PHE A 181 8.11 13.61 -7.26
C PHE A 181 8.42 13.85 -5.77
N ILE A 182 9.52 13.30 -5.26
CA ILE A 182 9.94 13.50 -3.87
C ILE A 182 10.38 14.95 -3.63
N ALA A 183 11.09 15.57 -4.58
CA ALA A 183 11.49 16.97 -4.49
C ALA A 183 10.27 17.91 -4.43
N GLU A 184 9.23 17.64 -5.21
CA GLU A 184 7.98 18.40 -5.18
C GLU A 184 7.25 18.21 -3.84
N LEU A 185 7.21 16.99 -3.28
CA LEU A 185 6.68 16.75 -1.93
C LEU A 185 7.46 17.49 -0.85
N ILE A 186 8.80 17.53 -0.93
CA ILE A 186 9.64 18.31 -0.02
C ILE A 186 9.29 19.79 -0.12
N ASP A 187 9.18 20.33 -1.34
CA ASP A 187 8.87 21.75 -1.56
C ASP A 187 7.47 22.12 -1.04
N LEU A 188 6.46 21.30 -1.37
CA LEU A 188 5.08 21.47 -0.90
C LEU A 188 4.96 21.31 0.62
N TYR A 189 5.79 20.48 1.24
CA TYR A 189 5.78 20.34 2.69
C TYR A 189 6.49 21.50 3.39
N VAL A 190 7.65 21.96 2.89
CA VAL A 190 8.51 22.96 3.55
C VAL A 190 8.10 24.39 3.21
N LYS A 191 7.91 24.70 1.93
CA LYS A 191 7.48 26.04 1.51
C LYS A 191 5.96 26.16 1.54
N GLY A 192 5.27 25.11 1.11
CA GLY A 192 3.83 25.16 0.83
C GLY A 192 3.52 26.06 -0.36
N VAL A 193 2.24 26.21 -0.66
CA VAL A 193 1.74 27.12 -1.70
C VAL A 193 0.68 28.01 -1.09
N GLU A 194 0.88 29.33 -1.17
CA GLU A 194 -0.16 30.26 -0.78
C GLU A 194 -1.33 30.16 -1.78
N VAL A 195 -2.50 29.81 -1.25
CA VAL A 195 -3.71 29.64 -2.05
C VAL A 195 -4.90 30.29 -1.38
N GLU A 196 -5.80 30.81 -2.22
CA GLU A 196 -7.14 31.20 -1.81
C GLU A 196 -8.14 30.08 -2.10
N TYR A 197 -9.04 29.83 -1.16
CA TYR A 197 -10.20 28.98 -1.41
C TYR A 197 -11.16 29.69 -2.38
N ASN A 198 -11.55 29.02 -3.46
CA ASN A 198 -12.42 29.61 -4.48
C ASN A 198 -13.82 29.98 -3.94
N TYR A 199 -14.24 29.34 -2.84
CA TYR A 199 -15.48 29.66 -2.14
C TYR A 199 -15.16 30.13 -0.72
N PRO A 200 -15.74 31.27 -0.28
CA PRO A 200 -15.63 31.73 1.10
C PRO A 200 -15.95 30.61 2.10
N PRO A 201 -15.13 30.41 3.14
CA PRO A 201 -15.33 29.34 4.13
C PRO A 201 -16.71 29.34 4.80
N GLU A 202 -17.34 30.51 4.92
CA GLU A 202 -18.70 30.66 5.45
C GLU A 202 -19.74 29.97 4.57
N LEU A 203 -19.54 29.95 3.25
CA LEU A 203 -20.45 29.31 2.27
C LEU A 203 -20.30 27.77 2.23
N ILE A 204 -19.25 27.23 2.86
CA ILE A 204 -19.00 25.79 2.99
C ILE A 204 -19.08 25.30 4.45
N GLY A 205 -19.58 26.15 5.35
CA GLY A 205 -19.90 25.81 6.73
C GLY A 205 -18.75 25.91 7.73
N GLU A 206 -17.66 26.59 7.38
CA GLU A 206 -16.41 26.61 8.18
C GLU A 206 -15.95 28.06 8.40
N ARG A 207 -16.76 28.84 9.13
CA ARG A 207 -16.59 30.31 9.31
C ARG A 207 -15.26 30.72 9.97
N GLU A 208 -14.57 29.79 10.62
CA GLU A 208 -13.32 30.05 11.34
C GLU A 208 -12.09 29.96 10.43
N LEU A 209 -12.24 29.46 9.20
CA LEU A 209 -11.10 29.36 8.28
C LEU A 209 -10.84 30.70 7.60
N ARG A 210 -9.57 31.05 7.49
CA ARG A 210 -9.11 32.25 6.76
C ARG A 210 -9.36 32.08 5.25
N LYS A 211 -9.51 33.17 4.50
CA LYS A 211 -9.65 33.10 3.02
C LYS A 211 -8.38 32.56 2.34
N THR A 212 -7.23 33.07 2.76
CA THR A 212 -5.90 32.70 2.25
C THR A 212 -5.19 31.81 3.27
N PHE A 213 -4.44 30.84 2.78
CA PHE A 213 -3.64 29.94 3.61
C PHE A 213 -2.47 29.36 2.85
N ASN A 214 -1.48 28.87 3.58
CA ASN A 214 -0.34 28.18 3.01
C ASN A 214 -0.63 26.67 2.97
N LEU A 215 -0.99 26.17 1.79
CA LEU A 215 -1.32 24.76 1.58
C LEU A 215 -0.05 23.92 1.63
N ARG A 216 -0.01 22.96 2.55
CA ARG A 216 1.03 21.94 2.63
C ARG A 216 0.50 20.58 2.22
N VAL A 217 1.40 19.72 1.75
CA VAL A 217 1.08 18.38 1.26
C VAL A 217 1.99 17.34 1.90
N ILE A 218 1.43 16.21 2.30
CA ILE A 218 2.18 15.02 2.74
C ILE A 218 1.71 13.77 1.98
N LEU A 219 2.62 12.87 1.69
CA LEU A 219 2.31 11.49 1.33
C LEU A 219 2.18 10.66 2.60
N VAL A 220 1.00 10.12 2.88
CA VAL A 220 0.73 9.37 4.12
C VAL A 220 0.90 7.87 3.90
N LEU A 221 0.51 7.38 2.73
CA LEU A 221 0.54 5.97 2.39
C LEU A 221 0.98 5.79 0.94
N PHE A 222 1.72 4.73 0.69
CA PHE A 222 2.01 4.25 -0.64
C PHE A 222 1.52 2.80 -0.76
N THR A 223 0.71 2.52 -1.78
CA THR A 223 0.13 1.20 -2.04
C THR A 223 0.65 0.62 -3.33
N GLY A 224 0.70 -0.70 -3.40
CA GLY A 224 1.10 -1.44 -4.59
C GLY A 224 1.16 -2.94 -4.31
N ASP A 225 1.56 -3.72 -5.29
CA ASP A 225 1.93 -5.11 -5.05
C ASP A 225 3.27 -5.20 -4.27
N HIS A 226 3.59 -6.39 -3.74
CA HIS A 226 4.81 -6.56 -2.95
C HIS A 226 6.08 -6.22 -3.75
N PRO A 227 6.23 -6.67 -5.02
CA PRO A 227 7.38 -6.26 -5.83
C PRO A 227 7.51 -4.75 -6.04
N ALA A 228 6.41 -4.04 -6.25
CA ALA A 228 6.42 -2.58 -6.38
C ALA A 228 6.86 -1.90 -5.08
N GLN A 229 6.32 -2.31 -3.93
CA GLN A 229 6.75 -1.80 -2.62
C GLN A 229 8.23 -2.04 -2.37
N CYS A 230 8.71 -3.25 -2.67
CA CYS A 230 10.12 -3.57 -2.51
C CYS A 230 10.99 -2.66 -3.36
N LYS A 231 10.64 -2.43 -4.63
CA LYS A 231 11.39 -1.50 -5.48
C LYS A 231 11.32 -0.06 -4.98
N PHE A 232 10.14 0.41 -4.62
CA PHE A 232 9.93 1.78 -4.14
C PHE A 232 10.65 2.05 -2.82
N GLY A 233 10.66 1.10 -1.88
CA GLY A 233 11.36 1.22 -0.61
C GLY A 233 12.85 0.84 -0.63
N GLY A 234 13.36 0.34 -1.76
CA GLY A 234 14.75 -0.14 -1.86
C GLY A 234 14.99 -1.46 -1.11
N PHE A 235 14.02 -2.37 -1.10
CA PHE A 235 14.04 -3.66 -0.41
C PHE A 235 14.16 -4.87 -1.35
N THR A 236 14.66 -5.99 -0.84
CA THR A 236 14.66 -7.27 -1.56
C THR A 236 13.24 -7.80 -1.72
N THR A 237 12.92 -8.34 -2.90
CA THR A 237 11.63 -9.00 -3.18
C THR A 237 11.53 -10.40 -2.58
N SER A 238 12.65 -11.00 -2.18
CA SER A 238 12.77 -12.41 -1.80
C SER A 238 12.76 -12.67 -0.29
N GLY A 239 12.20 -11.76 0.52
CA GLY A 239 11.86 -12.04 1.92
C GLY A 239 13.01 -12.40 2.87
N TYR A 240 14.27 -12.33 2.41
CA TYR A 240 15.43 -12.41 3.30
C TYR A 240 15.48 -11.08 4.05
N SER A 241 14.98 -11.08 5.28
CA SER A 241 15.07 -9.97 6.23
C SER A 241 14.40 -8.63 5.86
N SER A 242 13.84 -8.46 4.67
CA SER A 242 13.25 -7.18 4.22
C SER A 242 11.77 -7.01 4.55
N CYS A 243 11.05 -8.11 4.74
CA CYS A 243 9.64 -8.05 5.09
C CYS A 243 9.50 -7.50 6.51
N ARG A 244 8.59 -6.53 6.70
CA ARG A 244 8.18 -5.95 8.00
C ARG A 244 7.88 -6.97 9.11
N ARG A 245 7.70 -8.26 8.76
CA ARG A 245 7.36 -9.38 9.66
C ARG A 245 8.46 -10.44 9.80
N CYS A 246 9.65 -10.26 9.23
CA CYS A 246 10.59 -11.36 9.06
C CYS A 246 12.01 -11.01 9.55
N LYS A 247 12.31 -11.30 10.82
CA LYS A 247 13.68 -11.68 11.25
C LYS A 247 13.91 -13.17 10.92
N MET A 248 13.60 -13.59 9.70
CA MET A 248 13.66 -15.01 9.33
C MET A 248 15.10 -15.44 9.12
N VAL A 249 15.51 -16.49 9.83
CA VAL A 249 16.70 -17.28 9.52
C VAL A 249 16.24 -18.42 8.62
N SER A 250 16.71 -18.47 7.38
CA SER A 250 16.53 -19.65 6.53
C SER A 250 17.70 -20.60 6.72
N ASN A 251 17.39 -21.89 6.75
CA ASN A 251 18.40 -22.94 6.86
C ASN A 251 18.67 -23.53 5.49
N LEU A 252 19.93 -23.84 5.19
CA LEU A 252 20.28 -24.69 4.06
C LEU A 252 19.90 -26.13 4.43
N HIS A 253 18.91 -26.68 3.74
CA HIS A 253 18.59 -28.09 3.83
C HIS A 253 19.34 -28.88 2.75
N HIS A 254 20.10 -29.88 3.21
CA HIS A 254 20.74 -30.87 2.35
C HIS A 254 19.93 -32.16 2.38
N GLY A 255 18.75 -32.13 1.74
CA GLY A 255 17.90 -33.32 1.59
C GLY A 255 18.29 -34.17 0.36
N PRO A 256 17.81 -35.41 0.26
CA PRO A 256 18.12 -36.33 -0.85
C PRO A 256 17.68 -35.81 -2.23
N ASN A 257 16.72 -34.88 -2.27
CA ASN A 257 16.24 -34.21 -3.50
C ASN A 257 16.77 -32.75 -3.65
N ALA A 258 17.73 -32.33 -2.81
CA ALA A 258 18.28 -30.98 -2.88
C ALA A 258 19.33 -30.87 -4.01
N ARG A 259 19.34 -29.74 -4.73
CA ARG A 259 20.38 -29.46 -5.74
C ARG A 259 21.77 -29.42 -5.08
N PRO A 260 22.86 -29.64 -5.85
CA PRO A 260 24.22 -29.41 -5.36
C PRO A 260 24.33 -27.97 -4.83
N GLY A 261 24.61 -27.83 -3.53
CA GLY A 261 24.55 -26.55 -2.81
C GLY A 261 23.41 -26.40 -1.81
N GLY A 262 22.53 -27.39 -1.65
CA GLY A 262 21.40 -27.37 -0.71
C GLY A 262 20.19 -26.58 -1.24
N VAL A 263 19.03 -26.79 -0.62
CA VAL A 263 17.82 -25.97 -0.86
C VAL A 263 17.63 -25.09 0.35
N LEU A 264 17.54 -23.78 0.11
CA LEU A 264 17.25 -22.82 1.16
C LEU A 264 15.78 -22.93 1.55
N VAL A 265 15.50 -23.37 2.77
CA VAL A 265 14.13 -23.55 3.28
C VAL A 265 13.89 -22.55 4.40
N TYR A 266 12.73 -21.88 4.34
CA TYR A 266 12.21 -21.13 5.46
C TYR A 266 11.71 -22.13 6.50
N ASP A 267 12.55 -22.41 7.49
CA ASP A 267 12.22 -23.28 8.61
C ASP A 267 11.32 -22.55 9.61
N SER A 268 10.59 -23.29 10.45
CA SER A 268 9.82 -22.75 11.56
C SER A 268 8.67 -21.81 11.20
N ASN A 269 8.20 -21.78 9.94
CA ASN A 269 7.05 -20.98 9.49
C ASN A 269 5.81 -21.11 10.39
N ARG A 270 5.53 -22.30 10.92
CA ARG A 270 4.41 -22.53 11.86
C ARG A 270 4.63 -21.87 13.23
N VAL A 271 5.86 -21.96 13.75
CA VAL A 271 6.24 -21.32 15.02
C VAL A 271 6.20 -19.80 14.83
N GLN A 272 6.71 -19.29 13.72
CA GLN A 272 6.71 -17.86 13.40
C GLN A 272 5.31 -17.31 13.08
N TYR A 273 4.41 -18.11 12.51
CA TYR A 273 3.02 -17.70 12.38
C TYR A 273 2.38 -17.48 13.77
N ARG A 274 2.71 -18.34 14.74
CA ARG A 274 2.21 -18.26 16.12
C ARG A 274 2.94 -17.21 16.96
N HIS A 275 4.23 -17.03 16.70
CA HIS A 275 5.14 -16.14 17.39
C HIS A 275 5.91 -15.32 16.34
N PRO A 276 5.25 -14.34 15.70
CA PRO A 276 5.88 -13.54 14.67
C PRO A 276 7.08 -12.80 15.26
N PRO A 277 8.24 -12.79 14.59
CA PRO A 277 9.38 -12.04 15.08
C PRO A 277 9.03 -10.56 15.13
N GLU A 278 9.68 -9.85 16.05
CA GLU A 278 9.54 -8.41 16.15
C GLU A 278 9.84 -7.72 14.82
N ARG A 279 9.08 -6.67 14.54
CA ARG A 279 9.28 -5.86 13.34
C ARG A 279 10.62 -5.15 13.44
N LYS A 280 11.25 -4.95 12.28
CA LYS A 280 12.42 -4.08 12.21
C LYS A 280 12.00 -2.64 12.48
N THR A 281 12.80 -1.95 13.28
CA THR A 281 12.67 -0.52 13.54
C THR A 281 13.22 0.27 12.35
N VAL A 282 12.80 1.54 12.22
CA VAL A 282 13.37 2.44 11.22
C VAL A 282 14.87 2.62 11.43
N ALA A 283 15.32 2.69 12.69
CA ALA A 283 16.74 2.79 13.02
C ALA A 283 17.56 1.60 12.47
N GLU A 284 17.06 0.36 12.61
CA GLU A 284 17.71 -0.83 12.04
C GLU A 284 17.76 -0.78 10.51
N LEU A 285 16.69 -0.29 9.86
CA LEU A 285 16.65 -0.17 8.40
C LEU A 285 17.58 0.94 7.90
N ARG A 286 17.66 2.07 8.60
CA ARG A 286 18.61 3.16 8.31
C ARG A 286 20.04 2.73 8.48
N GLN A 287 20.35 1.99 9.56
CA GLN A 287 21.68 1.43 9.73
C GLN A 287 22.04 0.49 8.57
N ALA A 288 21.09 -0.33 8.10
CA ALA A 288 21.32 -1.19 6.94
C ALA A 288 21.58 -0.41 5.64
N VAL A 289 20.94 0.75 5.43
CA VAL A 289 21.24 1.66 4.31
C VAL A 289 22.67 2.22 4.45
N ASN A 290 23.06 2.68 5.64
CA ASN A 290 24.40 3.20 5.91
C ASN A 290 25.48 2.14 5.67
N ASP A 291 25.29 0.92 6.19
CA ASP A 291 26.18 -0.22 5.96
C ASP A 291 26.35 -0.50 4.46
N LEU A 292 25.26 -0.43 3.70
CA LEU A 292 25.25 -0.67 2.27
C LEU A 292 25.96 0.44 1.49
N ASN A 293 25.81 1.70 1.90
CA ASN A 293 26.51 2.85 1.33
C ASN A 293 28.01 2.86 1.66
N ALA A 294 28.41 2.32 2.82
CA ALA A 294 29.82 2.16 3.18
C ALA A 294 30.54 1.02 2.43
N CYS A 295 29.79 0.09 1.82
CA CYS A 295 30.38 -1.01 1.07
C CYS A 295 31.01 -0.54 -0.25
N THR A 296 32.30 -0.84 -0.44
CA THR A 296 33.07 -0.50 -1.65
C THR A 296 33.01 -1.56 -2.75
N THR A 297 32.50 -2.76 -2.47
CA THR A 297 32.44 -3.87 -3.44
C THR A 297 31.03 -4.44 -3.60
N THR A 298 30.72 -4.93 -4.81
CA THR A 298 29.45 -5.59 -5.11
C THR A 298 29.19 -6.82 -4.23
N ALA A 299 30.23 -7.57 -3.89
CA ALA A 299 30.12 -8.73 -3.02
C ALA A 299 29.71 -8.34 -1.59
N ALA A 300 30.34 -7.30 -1.02
CA ALA A 300 29.98 -6.77 0.29
C ALA A 300 28.55 -6.21 0.30
N ARG A 301 28.17 -5.42 -0.73
CA ARG A 301 26.80 -4.92 -0.91
C ARG A 301 25.78 -6.05 -0.97
N LYS A 302 26.09 -7.14 -1.69
CA LYS A 302 25.23 -8.32 -1.79
C LYS A 302 25.07 -9.02 -0.44
N GLN A 303 26.14 -9.16 0.34
CA GLN A 303 26.07 -9.76 1.69
C GLN A 303 25.20 -8.92 2.64
N VAL A 304 25.39 -7.60 2.66
CA VAL A 304 24.54 -6.69 3.43
C VAL A 304 23.09 -6.83 2.98
N SER A 305 22.83 -6.77 1.67
CA SER A 305 21.47 -6.87 1.13
C SER A 305 20.79 -8.20 1.47
N GLN A 306 21.53 -9.30 1.43
CA GLN A 306 21.02 -10.62 1.81
C GLN A 306 20.72 -10.68 3.32
N ARG A 307 21.58 -10.11 4.17
CA ARG A 307 21.43 -10.13 5.63
C ARG A 307 20.30 -9.21 6.10
N THR A 308 20.21 -8.00 5.56
CA THR A 308 19.33 -6.93 6.04
C THR A 308 18.04 -6.83 5.25
N GLY A 309 18.03 -7.30 4.00
CA GLY A 309 16.91 -7.14 3.09
C GLY A 309 16.83 -5.76 2.43
N VAL A 310 17.77 -4.86 2.72
CA VAL A 310 17.86 -3.53 2.09
C VAL A 310 18.77 -3.64 0.88
N THR A 311 18.32 -3.16 -0.28
CA THR A 311 19.04 -3.23 -1.56
C THR A 311 19.58 -1.88 -2.03
N GLY A 312 19.10 -0.78 -1.47
CA GLY A 312 19.54 0.55 -1.86
C GLY A 312 18.90 1.65 -1.03
N ASP A 313 19.44 2.85 -1.22
CA ASP A 313 18.96 4.07 -0.62
C ASP A 313 17.88 4.71 -1.51
N SER A 314 16.63 4.44 -1.19
CA SER A 314 15.49 5.00 -1.92
C SER A 314 15.27 6.48 -1.56
N GLN A 315 14.90 7.30 -2.55
CA GLN A 315 14.49 8.70 -2.31
C GLN A 315 13.34 8.83 -1.29
N VAL A 316 12.54 7.77 -1.12
CA VAL A 316 11.41 7.72 -0.19
C VAL A 316 11.84 7.89 1.26
N TRP A 317 13.07 7.51 1.59
CA TRP A 317 13.61 7.69 2.94
C TRP A 317 13.67 9.16 3.35
N LYS A 318 13.83 10.09 2.41
CA LYS A 318 13.76 11.54 2.69
C LYS A 318 12.44 11.94 3.34
N LEU A 319 11.33 11.24 3.04
CA LEU A 319 10.02 11.51 3.64
C LEU A 319 9.96 11.13 5.13
N TYR A 320 10.78 10.17 5.57
CA TYR A 320 10.93 9.86 6.99
C TYR A 320 11.53 11.05 7.73
N ASP A 321 12.60 11.62 7.18
CA ASP A 321 13.28 12.78 7.79
C ASP A 321 12.44 14.06 7.65
N LEU A 322 11.53 14.10 6.68
CA LEU A 322 10.67 15.25 6.41
C LEU A 322 9.51 15.36 7.42
N TYR A 323 8.79 14.26 7.65
CA TYR A 323 7.60 14.24 8.51
C TYR A 323 7.28 12.86 9.13
N GLY A 324 8.23 11.93 9.13
CA GLY A 324 8.06 10.62 9.78
C GLY A 324 7.36 9.55 8.94
N PHE A 325 7.33 9.67 7.60
CA PHE A 325 6.88 8.57 6.73
C PHE A 325 7.78 7.35 6.92
N ASP A 326 7.27 6.29 7.53
CA ASP A 326 8.02 5.06 7.83
C ASP A 326 7.87 4.07 6.67
N PRO A 327 8.91 3.86 5.82
CA PRO A 327 8.77 2.96 4.67
C PRO A 327 8.53 1.49 5.06
N SER A 328 8.73 1.11 6.33
CA SER A 328 8.41 -0.23 6.83
C SER A 328 6.92 -0.42 7.15
N GLN A 329 6.20 0.67 7.39
CA GLN A 329 4.79 0.68 7.80
C GLN A 329 3.87 1.30 6.75
N ASP A 330 4.30 2.40 6.17
CA ASP A 330 3.49 3.25 5.28
C ASP A 330 3.54 2.79 3.81
N LEU A 331 4.46 1.86 3.47
CA LEU A 331 4.37 1.03 2.27
C LEU A 331 3.38 -0.12 2.52
N THR A 332 2.13 0.10 2.13
CA THR A 332 1.00 -0.77 2.47
C THR A 332 0.62 -1.71 1.34
N TYR A 333 0.35 -2.96 1.73
CA TYR A 333 -0.04 -4.01 0.82
C TYR A 333 -1.39 -3.75 0.18
N ASP A 334 -1.43 -3.78 -1.16
CA ASP A 334 -2.69 -3.86 -1.87
C ASP A 334 -3.29 -5.26 -1.73
N ALA A 335 -3.89 -5.46 -0.55
CA ALA A 335 -4.54 -6.71 -0.19
C ALA A 335 -5.71 -7.03 -1.11
N MET A 336 -6.39 -6.02 -1.67
CA MET A 336 -7.51 -6.24 -2.59
C MET A 336 -7.02 -6.84 -3.91
N HIS A 337 -5.94 -6.30 -4.48
CA HIS A 337 -5.34 -6.87 -5.68
C HIS A 337 -4.83 -8.29 -5.44
N VAL A 338 -4.07 -8.51 -4.37
CA VAL A 338 -3.40 -9.79 -4.19
C VAL A 338 -4.36 -10.89 -3.72
N LEU A 339 -5.26 -10.60 -2.79
CA LEU A 339 -6.19 -11.61 -2.30
C LEU A 339 -7.07 -12.09 -3.46
N ALA A 340 -7.56 -11.18 -4.29
CA ALA A 340 -8.27 -11.55 -5.50
C ALA A 340 -7.38 -12.32 -6.48
N LEU A 341 -6.16 -11.85 -6.77
CA LEU A 341 -5.26 -12.49 -7.73
C LEU A 341 -4.68 -13.83 -7.28
N SER A 342 -4.60 -14.09 -5.98
CA SER A 342 -3.94 -15.28 -5.44
C SER A 342 -4.96 -16.31 -4.97
N MET A 343 -5.95 -15.89 -4.20
CA MET A 343 -7.00 -16.77 -3.69
C MET A 343 -8.06 -17.05 -4.75
N PHE A 344 -8.63 -16.00 -5.36
CA PHE A 344 -9.72 -16.20 -6.32
C PHE A 344 -9.21 -16.82 -7.61
N LYS A 345 -8.01 -16.47 -8.08
CA LYS A 345 -7.36 -17.16 -9.20
C LYS A 345 -7.19 -18.65 -8.93
N LYS A 346 -6.55 -19.02 -7.82
CA LYS A 346 -6.30 -20.42 -7.47
C LYS A 346 -7.60 -21.20 -7.34
N TYR A 347 -8.61 -20.62 -6.71
CA TYR A 347 -9.93 -21.23 -6.61
C TYR A 347 -10.62 -21.37 -7.99
N THR A 348 -10.54 -20.35 -8.83
CA THR A 348 -11.09 -20.38 -10.20
C THR A 348 -10.38 -21.44 -11.06
N GLU A 349 -9.07 -21.60 -10.93
CA GLU A 349 -8.31 -22.66 -11.61
C GLU A 349 -8.70 -24.06 -11.10
N LEU A 350 -8.92 -24.23 -9.81
CA LEU A 350 -9.41 -25.49 -9.24
C LEU A 350 -10.83 -25.81 -9.74
N LEU A 351 -11.73 -24.83 -9.72
CA LEU A 351 -13.08 -24.96 -10.25
C LEU A 351 -13.06 -25.32 -11.74
N LYS A 352 -12.25 -24.64 -12.54
CA LYS A 352 -12.11 -24.95 -13.97
C LYS A 352 -11.64 -26.39 -14.16
N ARG A 353 -10.58 -26.80 -13.46
CA ARG A 353 -10.05 -28.16 -13.56
C ARG A 353 -11.07 -29.22 -13.20
N ASP A 354 -11.90 -28.97 -12.19
CA ASP A 354 -12.93 -29.93 -11.76
C ASP A 354 -14.13 -29.94 -12.71
N ALA A 355 -14.60 -28.75 -13.11
CA ALA A 355 -15.66 -28.60 -14.11
C ALA A 355 -15.30 -29.22 -15.46
N GLU A 356 -14.02 -29.19 -15.88
CA GLU A 356 -13.52 -29.82 -17.10
C GLU A 356 -13.54 -31.36 -17.06
N ARG A 357 -13.69 -31.99 -15.89
CA ARG A 357 -13.74 -33.46 -15.74
C ARG A 357 -15.05 -34.06 -16.22
N THR A 358 -16.14 -33.28 -16.29
CA THR A 358 -17.45 -33.76 -16.71
C THR A 358 -18.01 -32.89 -17.85
N SER A 359 -18.94 -33.42 -18.65
CA SER A 359 -19.67 -32.63 -19.65
C SER A 359 -20.60 -31.62 -18.97
N ALA A 360 -21.36 -32.05 -17.96
CA ALA A 360 -22.25 -31.20 -17.17
C ALA A 360 -21.52 -30.04 -16.47
N GLY A 361 -20.32 -30.28 -15.92
CA GLY A 361 -19.50 -29.24 -15.29
C GLY A 361 -19.02 -28.18 -16.29
N ARG A 362 -18.64 -28.60 -17.51
CA ARG A 362 -18.29 -27.68 -18.60
C ARG A 362 -19.47 -26.84 -19.04
N ASP A 363 -20.64 -27.45 -19.21
CA ASP A 363 -21.85 -26.74 -19.63
C ASP A 363 -22.31 -25.72 -18.56
N ALA A 364 -22.24 -26.08 -17.27
CA ALA A 364 -22.52 -25.19 -16.15
C ALA A 364 -21.55 -23.99 -16.10
N LEU A 365 -20.26 -24.23 -16.36
CA LEU A 365 -19.23 -23.19 -16.41
C LEU A 365 -19.47 -22.22 -17.57
N VAL A 366 -19.85 -22.73 -18.75
CA VAL A 366 -20.20 -21.92 -19.93
C VAL A 366 -21.49 -21.12 -19.69
N ALA A 367 -22.51 -21.73 -19.08
CA ALA A 367 -23.77 -21.06 -18.74
C ALA A 367 -23.57 -19.94 -17.71
N GLY A 368 -22.80 -20.19 -16.65
CA GLY A 368 -22.45 -19.17 -15.65
C GLY A 368 -21.71 -17.98 -16.27
N LEU A 369 -20.76 -18.25 -17.17
CA LEU A 369 -20.03 -17.21 -17.90
C LEU A 369 -20.90 -16.41 -18.87
N ALA A 370 -21.86 -17.08 -19.54
CA ALA A 370 -22.84 -16.41 -20.38
C ALA A 370 -23.71 -15.45 -19.56
N GLU A 371 -24.07 -15.83 -18.33
CA GLU A 371 -24.88 -14.98 -17.43
C GLU A 371 -24.13 -13.73 -16.94
N VAL A 372 -22.83 -13.85 -16.61
CA VAL A 372 -21.96 -12.68 -16.33
C VAL A 372 -21.89 -11.75 -17.52
N THR A 373 -21.82 -12.33 -18.72
CA THR A 373 -21.78 -11.61 -19.99
C THR A 373 -23.15 -11.02 -20.35
N ARG A 374 -24.25 -11.48 -19.74
CA ARG A 374 -25.62 -11.00 -19.97
C ARG A 374 -26.02 -9.87 -19.01
N LYS A 375 -25.62 -9.90 -17.73
CA LYS A 375 -25.90 -8.86 -16.70
C LYS A 375 -25.06 -7.56 -16.85
N LYS A 376 -24.76 -7.18 -18.10
CA LYS A 376 -23.69 -6.28 -18.56
C LYS A 376 -23.61 -4.81 -18.05
N PRO A 377 -24.58 -4.13 -17.42
CA PRO A 377 -24.39 -2.68 -17.18
C PRO A 377 -23.53 -2.30 -15.97
N LYS A 378 -23.44 -3.14 -14.91
CA LYS A 378 -22.82 -2.74 -13.63
C LYS A 378 -21.41 -3.30 -13.38
N CYS A 379 -21.03 -4.35 -14.09
CA CYS A 379 -19.74 -5.04 -13.93
C CYS A 379 -18.60 -4.40 -14.76
N LEU A 380 -18.93 -3.43 -15.61
CA LEU A 380 -18.04 -2.82 -16.61
C LEU A 380 -17.39 -1.52 -16.12
N LYS A 381 -16.51 -1.61 -15.11
CA LYS A 381 -15.34 -0.71 -15.10
C LYS A 381 -14.10 -1.35 -15.75
N GLY A 382 -14.18 -2.60 -16.24
CA GLY A 382 -13.09 -3.30 -16.93
C GLY A 382 -13.54 -4.13 -18.13
N ARG A 383 -12.70 -4.24 -19.18
CA ARG A 383 -12.97 -5.03 -20.40
C ARG A 383 -13.04 -6.53 -20.08
N TRP A 384 -14.21 -7.15 -20.26
CA TRP A 384 -14.37 -8.61 -20.16
C TRP A 384 -13.82 -9.31 -21.43
N PRO A 385 -13.04 -10.39 -21.31
CA PRO A 385 -12.53 -11.12 -22.47
C PRO A 385 -13.65 -11.85 -23.23
N LYS A 386 -13.51 -11.94 -24.56
CA LYS A 386 -14.46 -12.66 -25.44
C LYS A 386 -14.54 -14.16 -25.13
N ASP A 387 -13.41 -14.74 -24.71
CA ASP A 387 -13.33 -16.11 -24.17
C ASP A 387 -12.69 -16.05 -22.77
N PRO A 388 -13.50 -16.10 -21.71
CA PRO A 388 -13.03 -15.98 -20.33
C PRO A 388 -12.20 -17.18 -19.86
N LEU A 389 -12.46 -18.39 -20.36
CA LEU A 389 -11.85 -19.63 -19.87
C LEU A 389 -10.47 -19.88 -20.43
N SER A 390 -10.24 -19.56 -21.71
CA SER A 390 -8.91 -19.63 -22.32
C SER A 390 -7.99 -18.49 -21.85
N ARG A 391 -8.56 -17.43 -21.26
CA ARG A 391 -7.82 -16.25 -20.84
C ARG A 391 -7.85 -15.99 -19.33
N LEU A 392 -8.17 -16.98 -18.50
CA LEU A 392 -8.14 -16.84 -17.04
C LEU A 392 -6.79 -16.30 -16.55
N GLY A 393 -5.67 -16.70 -17.14
CA GLY A 393 -4.34 -16.21 -16.76
C GLY A 393 -4.10 -14.70 -17.00
N TYR A 394 -4.96 -14.05 -17.81
CA TYR A 394 -4.91 -12.62 -18.14
C TYR A 394 -5.97 -11.79 -17.39
N PHE A 395 -6.65 -12.40 -16.42
CA PHE A 395 -7.61 -11.67 -15.59
C PHE A 395 -6.86 -10.72 -14.67
N LYS A 396 -7.36 -9.48 -14.56
CA LYS A 396 -6.99 -8.56 -13.48
C LYS A 396 -7.79 -8.91 -12.22
N ALA A 397 -7.39 -8.37 -11.07
CA ALA A 397 -8.01 -8.63 -9.77
C ALA A 397 -9.54 -8.46 -9.80
N GLU A 398 -10.04 -7.37 -10.39
CA GLU A 398 -11.47 -7.06 -10.48
C GLU A 398 -12.22 -8.07 -11.32
N LYS A 399 -11.58 -8.66 -12.35
CA LYS A 399 -12.18 -9.69 -13.19
C LYS A 399 -12.32 -11.00 -12.43
N TYR A 400 -11.34 -11.36 -11.59
CA TYR A 400 -11.49 -12.51 -10.70
C TYR A 400 -12.58 -12.27 -9.66
N THR A 401 -12.62 -11.10 -9.02
CA THR A 401 -13.69 -10.76 -8.05
C THR A 401 -15.08 -10.83 -8.69
N ASN A 402 -15.25 -10.26 -9.89
CA ASN A 402 -16.50 -10.36 -10.63
C ASN A 402 -16.83 -11.80 -11.04
N PHE A 403 -15.85 -12.58 -11.50
CA PHE A 403 -16.04 -14.00 -11.80
C PHE A 403 -16.54 -14.76 -10.55
N ILE A 404 -15.95 -14.53 -9.39
CA ILE A 404 -16.40 -15.18 -8.16
C ILE A 404 -17.84 -14.79 -7.82
N ILE A 405 -18.17 -13.50 -7.84
CA ILE A 405 -19.50 -13.03 -7.39
C ILE A 405 -20.61 -13.50 -8.33
N TYR A 406 -20.34 -13.54 -9.63
CA TYR A 406 -21.38 -13.79 -10.62
C TYR A 406 -21.36 -15.20 -11.20
N CYS A 407 -20.23 -15.92 -11.20
CA CYS A 407 -20.17 -17.29 -11.72
C CYS A 407 -20.30 -18.34 -10.61
N VAL A 408 -19.60 -18.17 -9.48
CA VAL A 408 -19.49 -19.24 -8.47
C VAL A 408 -20.83 -19.67 -7.90
N PRO A 409 -21.80 -18.78 -7.58
CA PRO A 409 -23.11 -19.22 -7.13
C PRO A 409 -23.85 -20.13 -8.13
N HIS A 410 -23.74 -19.84 -9.42
CA HIS A 410 -24.36 -20.65 -10.47
C HIS A 410 -23.64 -21.99 -10.64
N ILE A 411 -22.31 -21.99 -10.62
CA ILE A 411 -21.50 -23.22 -10.71
C ILE A 411 -21.79 -24.14 -9.52
N LEU A 412 -21.87 -23.59 -8.30
CA LEU A 412 -22.17 -24.36 -7.10
C LEU A 412 -23.59 -24.95 -7.14
N TYR A 413 -24.55 -24.23 -7.74
CA TYR A 413 -25.94 -24.66 -7.87
C TYR A 413 -26.12 -25.73 -8.97
N GLU A 414 -25.56 -25.51 -10.15
CA GLU A 414 -25.75 -26.38 -11.34
C GLU A 414 -24.89 -27.65 -11.31
N ILE A 415 -23.68 -27.60 -10.75
CA ILE A 415 -22.82 -28.79 -10.64
C ILE A 415 -23.29 -29.71 -9.49
N GLY A 416 -24.20 -29.24 -8.64
CA GLY A 416 -24.80 -30.06 -7.58
C GLY A 416 -23.80 -30.54 -6.54
N TYR A 417 -22.76 -29.74 -6.25
CA TYR A 417 -21.83 -30.09 -5.17
C TYR A 417 -22.60 -30.26 -3.86
N GLU A 418 -22.47 -31.42 -3.22
CA GLU A 418 -23.10 -31.66 -1.93
C GLU A 418 -22.64 -30.63 -0.90
N GLN A 419 -23.58 -30.12 -0.11
CA GLN A 419 -23.27 -29.27 1.04
C GLN A 419 -22.34 -30.04 1.98
N GLY A 420 -21.18 -29.45 2.32
CA GLY A 420 -20.14 -30.08 3.13
C GLY A 420 -19.01 -30.73 2.34
N SER A 421 -19.10 -30.76 1.00
CA SER A 421 -17.95 -31.06 0.13
C SER A 421 -16.93 -29.92 0.18
N VAL A 422 -15.64 -30.26 0.06
CA VAL A 422 -14.54 -29.28 0.17
C VAL A 422 -14.66 -28.16 -0.87
N LEU A 423 -15.10 -28.47 -2.09
CA LEU A 423 -15.26 -27.49 -3.16
C LEU A 423 -16.46 -26.55 -2.94
N TYR A 424 -17.56 -27.06 -2.37
CA TYR A 424 -18.71 -26.26 -1.98
C TYR A 424 -18.38 -25.32 -0.82
N ASP A 425 -17.77 -25.85 0.24
CA ASP A 425 -17.41 -25.07 1.43
C ASP A 425 -16.36 -24.00 1.09
N LEU A 426 -15.35 -24.36 0.28
CA LEU A 426 -14.35 -23.41 -0.22
C LEU A 426 -14.98 -22.37 -1.15
N GLY A 427 -15.92 -22.77 -2.01
CA GLY A 427 -16.63 -21.86 -2.91
C GLY A 427 -17.49 -20.85 -2.18
N ARG A 428 -18.21 -21.31 -1.16
CA ARG A 428 -18.99 -20.44 -0.28
C ARG A 428 -18.09 -19.46 0.48
N LEU A 429 -16.96 -19.94 1.01
CA LEU A 429 -15.98 -19.06 1.68
C LEU A 429 -15.43 -18.00 0.72
N VAL A 430 -14.96 -18.42 -0.46
CA VAL A 430 -14.39 -17.51 -1.46
C VAL A 430 -15.45 -16.52 -1.97
N TYR A 431 -16.69 -16.95 -2.15
CA TYR A 431 -17.81 -16.08 -2.51
C TYR A 431 -18.11 -15.05 -1.41
N GLU A 432 -18.20 -15.45 -0.14
CA GLU A 432 -18.47 -14.52 0.96
C GLU A 432 -17.31 -13.51 1.14
N ILE A 433 -16.06 -13.95 0.98
CA ILE A 433 -14.90 -13.07 0.97
C ILE A 433 -14.97 -12.08 -0.20
N ALA A 434 -15.24 -12.55 -1.42
CA ALA A 434 -15.38 -11.68 -2.59
C ALA A 434 -16.56 -10.70 -2.45
N ARG A 435 -17.69 -11.16 -1.88
CA ARG A 435 -18.86 -10.32 -1.59
C ARG A 435 -18.53 -9.24 -0.57
N TYR A 436 -17.79 -9.57 0.49
CA TYR A 436 -17.29 -8.59 1.44
C TYR A 436 -16.45 -7.52 0.73
N PHE A 437 -15.45 -7.93 -0.07
CA PHE A 437 -14.61 -6.97 -0.81
C PHE A 437 -15.39 -6.13 -1.82
N TYR A 438 -16.36 -6.71 -2.52
CA TYR A 438 -17.21 -5.98 -3.45
C TYR A 438 -18.11 -4.96 -2.75
N ILE A 439 -18.61 -5.28 -1.55
CA ILE A 439 -19.41 -4.35 -0.75
C ILE A 439 -18.56 -3.16 -0.30
N TYR A 440 -17.31 -3.39 0.13
CA TYR A 440 -16.40 -2.31 0.56
C TYR A 440 -15.82 -1.50 -0.61
N SER A 441 -15.75 -2.06 -1.82
CA SER A 441 -15.25 -1.38 -3.02
C SER A 441 -16.35 -0.73 -3.88
N SER A 442 -17.63 -1.03 -3.61
CA SER A 442 -18.76 -0.51 -4.37
C SER A 442 -19.32 0.77 -3.74
N PRO A 443 -19.46 1.88 -4.49
CA PRO A 443 -20.05 3.13 -4.01
C PRO A 443 -21.58 3.06 -3.82
N VAL A 444 -22.20 1.87 -3.91
CA VAL A 444 -23.65 1.71 -3.89
C VAL A 444 -24.19 1.74 -2.45
N ARG A 445 -24.68 2.92 -2.08
CA ARG A 445 -25.56 3.22 -0.94
C ARG A 445 -26.61 2.13 -0.71
N THR A 446 -26.43 1.28 0.29
CA THR A 446 -27.58 0.59 0.89
C THR A 446 -27.41 0.51 2.40
N LYS A 447 -28.44 0.96 3.13
CA LYS A 447 -28.55 0.89 4.60
C LYS A 447 -28.71 -0.58 5.00
N TRP A 448 -27.63 -1.28 5.30
CA TRP A 448 -27.70 -2.62 5.87
C TRP A 448 -27.15 -2.63 7.29
N LYS A 449 -27.93 -3.21 8.22
CA LYS A 449 -27.50 -3.46 9.60
C LYS A 449 -26.59 -4.69 9.59
N PHE A 450 -25.32 -4.49 9.97
CA PHE A 450 -24.35 -5.55 10.21
C PHE A 450 -24.66 -6.24 11.55
N PRO A 451 -24.79 -7.57 11.57
CA PRO A 451 -24.28 -8.26 12.74
C PRO A 451 -23.43 -9.49 12.33
N PHE A 452 -22.41 -9.79 13.14
CA PHE A 452 -21.68 -11.08 13.16
C PHE A 452 -20.87 -11.50 11.92
N PHE A 453 -19.64 -11.00 11.74
CA PHE A 453 -18.65 -11.73 10.90
C PHE A 453 -17.28 -11.94 11.55
N PHE A 454 -16.79 -11.01 12.36
CA PHE A 454 -15.42 -11.15 12.91
C PHE A 454 -15.30 -12.02 14.17
N GLY A 455 -16.41 -12.33 14.86
CA GLY A 455 -16.34 -13.04 16.15
C GLY A 455 -16.24 -14.57 16.08
N LYS A 456 -16.67 -15.23 14.99
CA LYS A 456 -16.82 -16.71 15.00
C LYS A 456 -16.43 -17.46 13.71
N PHE A 457 -16.19 -16.79 12.58
CA PHE A 457 -16.18 -17.47 11.27
C PHE A 457 -14.82 -17.84 10.67
N PRO A 458 -13.71 -17.06 10.80
CA PRO A 458 -12.48 -17.40 10.07
C PRO A 458 -11.75 -18.64 10.65
N TRP A 459 -11.62 -18.71 11.97
CA TRP A 459 -10.75 -19.70 12.63
C TRP A 459 -11.33 -21.12 12.65
N LYS A 460 -12.66 -21.26 12.78
CA LYS A 460 -13.32 -22.58 12.83
C LYS A 460 -13.39 -23.24 11.45
N LEU A 461 -13.50 -22.45 10.38
CA LEU A 461 -13.52 -22.98 9.01
C LEU A 461 -12.12 -23.36 8.51
N GLU A 462 -11.07 -22.61 8.88
CA GLU A 462 -9.69 -22.96 8.53
C GLU A 462 -9.26 -24.28 9.18
N ILE A 463 -9.64 -24.53 10.44
CA ILE A 463 -9.39 -25.81 11.13
C ILE A 463 -10.17 -26.95 10.46
N SER A 464 -11.45 -26.75 10.12
CA SER A 464 -12.24 -27.78 9.45
C SER A 464 -11.73 -28.11 8.04
N ILE A 465 -11.33 -27.10 7.27
CA ILE A 465 -10.80 -27.25 5.90
C ILE A 465 -9.40 -27.87 5.91
N GLN A 466 -8.50 -27.48 6.82
CA GLN A 466 -7.18 -28.11 6.95
C GLN A 466 -7.28 -29.57 7.41
N THR A 467 -8.27 -29.90 8.24
CA THR A 467 -8.51 -31.28 8.69
C THR A 467 -9.08 -32.13 7.55
N LYS A 468 -10.05 -31.62 6.78
CA LYS A 468 -10.62 -32.33 5.63
C LYS A 468 -9.63 -32.48 4.46
N ILE A 469 -8.86 -31.45 4.11
CA ILE A 469 -7.86 -31.52 3.02
C ILE A 469 -6.79 -32.59 3.29
N ARG A 470 -6.36 -32.77 4.55
CA ARG A 470 -5.39 -33.83 4.93
C ARG A 470 -5.94 -35.25 4.75
N HIS A 471 -7.25 -35.44 4.85
CA HIS A 471 -7.88 -36.75 4.69
C HIS A 471 -8.28 -37.07 3.25
N THR A 472 -8.51 -36.06 2.40
CA THR A 472 -8.94 -36.26 0.99
C THR A 472 -7.77 -36.31 0.00
N PHE A 473 -6.62 -35.72 0.34
CA PHE A 473 -5.41 -35.79 -0.47
C PHE A 473 -4.24 -36.24 0.42
N PRO A 474 -3.92 -37.55 0.50
CA PRO A 474 -2.63 -37.95 1.06
C PRO A 474 -1.55 -37.26 0.22
N SER A 475 -0.61 -36.58 0.88
CA SER A 475 0.59 -36.08 0.22
C SER A 475 1.15 -37.19 -0.68
N PRO A 476 1.64 -36.88 -1.90
CA PRO A 476 2.59 -37.80 -2.51
C PRO A 476 3.73 -37.95 -1.50
N VAL A 477 3.96 -39.20 -1.09
CA VAL A 477 5.14 -39.59 -0.32
C VAL A 477 6.35 -39.02 -1.08
N ILE A 478 7.08 -38.11 -0.43
CA ILE A 478 8.46 -37.76 -0.79
C ILE A 478 9.34 -38.57 0.12
#